data_AF-A0A9E7MZ19-F1
#
_entry.id   AF-A0A9E7MZ19-F1
#
_cell.length_a   1.000
_cell.length_b   1.000
_cell.length_c   1.000
_cell.angle_alpha   90.00
_cell.angle_beta   90.00
_cell.angle_gamma   90.00
#
_symmetry.space_group_name_H-M   'P 1'
#
loop_
_entity.id
_entity.type
_entity.pdbx_description
1 polymer ?
#
loop_
_entity_poly.entity_id
_entity_poly.type
_entity_poly.pdbx_seq_one_letter_code
_entity_poly.pdbx_strand_id
1 'polypeptide(L)'
;MIVVFVGTAGSGKTTLTGEFGKFLEENEKKVAYVNLDTGVKSLPYIPTVDVREHITVEELMKKGYGPNGAIVESYDFLMNYLEDYIEKILMLEKENDYVLVDTPGQMETFLFHDFGVKLMENLPNPLVVYLFDPTILRRPHDYCFVRLFALLIDLRLGATTVPALNKIDLLKDLEETKRYLEDVEYLTGRLKLDTSMQGLLAYKLCKFLPEISPPVRVLYLSAKKRKGFDELETLAYEHYCTCGDLT
;
A
#
# COMPACT_ATOMS: atom_id res chain seq x y z
N MET A 1 13.10 0.15 9.81
CA MET A 1 12.39 -0.33 8.60
C MET A 1 11.17 0.55 8.33
N ILE A 2 11.01 1.05 7.10
CA ILE A 2 9.82 1.85 6.72
C ILE A 2 8.85 0.97 5.93
N VAL A 3 7.60 0.86 6.40
CA VAL A 3 6.53 0.13 5.71
C VAL A 3 5.39 1.10 5.38
N VAL A 4 5.08 1.22 4.10
CA VAL A 4 4.11 2.19 3.57
C VAL A 4 2.88 1.44 3.05
N PHE A 5 1.72 1.69 3.64
CA PHE A 5 0.48 1.03 3.23
C PHE A 5 -0.24 1.87 2.17
N VAL A 6 -0.31 1.37 0.93
CA VAL A 6 -0.99 2.00 -0.20
C VAL A 6 -2.17 1.13 -0.62
N GLY A 7 -3.22 1.71 -1.19
CA GLY A 7 -4.38 0.95 -1.66
C GLY A 7 -5.62 1.82 -1.80
N THR A 8 -6.63 1.33 -2.51
CA THR A 8 -7.86 2.09 -2.75
C THR A 8 -8.59 2.43 -1.44
N ALA A 9 -9.44 3.46 -1.49
CA ALA A 9 -10.29 3.81 -0.35
C ALA A 9 -11.11 2.60 0.09
N GLY A 10 -11.06 2.28 1.38
CA GLY A 10 -11.75 1.13 1.94
C GLY A 10 -11.02 -0.22 1.84
N SER A 11 -9.82 -0.31 1.24
CA SER A 11 -9.01 -1.55 1.25
C SER A 11 -8.53 -1.94 2.66
N GLY A 12 -8.53 -0.98 3.60
CA GLY A 12 -8.23 -1.20 5.02
C GLY A 12 -6.83 -0.75 5.46
N LYS A 13 -6.22 0.22 4.76
CA LYS A 13 -4.91 0.82 5.10
C LYS A 13 -4.78 1.17 6.59
N THR A 14 -5.56 2.13 7.07
CA THR A 14 -5.55 2.60 8.46
C THR A 14 -5.77 1.49 9.50
N THR A 15 -6.67 0.55 9.22
CA THR A 15 -6.90 -0.60 10.12
C THR A 15 -5.69 -1.52 10.15
N LEU A 16 -5.08 -1.79 8.99
CA LEU A 16 -3.88 -2.61 8.92
C LEU A 16 -2.69 -1.92 9.60
N THR A 17 -2.48 -0.63 9.37
CA THR A 17 -1.44 0.17 10.04
C THR A 17 -1.52 0.02 11.55
N GLY A 18 -2.71 0.21 12.12
CA GLY A 18 -2.90 0.10 13.57
C GLY A 18 -2.76 -1.31 14.13
N GLU A 19 -3.38 -2.31 13.50
CA GLU A 19 -3.33 -3.68 14.03
C GLU A 19 -1.96 -4.36 13.80
N PHE A 20 -1.31 -4.07 12.67
CA PHE A 20 0.05 -4.57 12.43
C PHE A 20 1.06 -3.92 13.36
N GLY A 21 0.95 -2.60 13.62
CA GLY A 21 1.80 -1.94 14.60
C GLY A 21 1.64 -2.52 16.01
N LYS A 22 0.41 -2.78 16.47
CA LYS A 22 0.18 -3.47 17.75
C LYS A 22 0.81 -4.86 17.81
N PHE A 23 0.71 -5.63 16.72
CA PHE A 23 1.36 -6.94 16.62
C PHE A 23 2.89 -6.83 16.76
N LEU A 24 3.50 -5.84 16.11
CA LEU A 24 4.95 -5.58 16.23
C LEU A 24 5.33 -5.14 17.65
N GLU A 25 4.55 -4.27 18.28
CA GLU A 25 4.77 -3.83 19.68
C GLU A 25 4.65 -4.99 20.67
N GLU A 26 3.68 -5.89 20.48
CA GLU A 26 3.53 -7.13 21.26
C GLU A 26 4.75 -8.05 21.11
N ASN A 27 5.46 -7.98 19.97
CA ASN A 27 6.72 -8.67 19.69
C ASN A 27 7.96 -7.82 20.06
N GLU A 28 7.81 -6.89 21.00
CA GLU A 28 8.87 -6.05 21.58
C GLU A 28 9.59 -5.14 20.55
N LYS A 29 8.95 -4.84 19.41
CA LYS A 29 9.47 -3.87 18.45
C LYS A 29 9.09 -2.46 18.86
N LYS A 30 10.00 -1.52 18.68
CA LYS A 30 9.71 -0.10 18.80
C LYS A 30 9.10 0.40 17.49
N VAL A 31 7.85 0.86 17.55
CA VAL A 31 7.06 1.24 16.37
C VAL A 31 6.68 2.72 16.43
N ALA A 32 6.88 3.42 15.32
CA ALA A 32 6.35 4.77 15.10
C ALA A 32 5.27 4.75 14.01
N TYR A 33 4.28 5.63 14.14
CA TYR A 33 3.15 5.72 13.23
C TYR A 33 3.12 7.08 12.55
N VAL A 34 2.95 7.09 11.23
CA VAL A 34 2.85 8.30 10.42
C VAL A 34 1.49 8.28 9.72
N ASN A 35 0.63 9.25 10.04
CA ASN A 35 -0.62 9.47 9.32
C ASN A 35 -0.44 10.56 8.27
N LEU A 36 -0.60 10.20 7.00
CA LEU A 36 -0.60 11.13 5.87
C LEU A 36 -2.01 11.39 5.31
N ASP A 37 -3.07 10.82 5.89
CA ASP A 37 -4.45 11.06 5.46
C ASP A 37 -5.06 12.29 6.14
N THR A 38 -5.32 13.34 5.35
CA THR A 38 -5.99 14.59 5.79
C THR A 38 -7.50 14.44 5.97
N GLY A 39 -8.11 13.35 5.48
CA GLY A 39 -9.56 13.12 5.52
C GLY A 39 -10.02 12.05 6.52
N VAL A 40 -9.09 11.45 7.28
CA VAL A 40 -9.45 10.43 8.28
C VAL A 40 -9.96 11.09 9.57
N LYS A 41 -11.10 10.63 10.07
CA LYS A 41 -11.73 11.20 11.28
C LYS A 41 -11.14 10.69 12.59
N SER A 42 -10.89 9.39 12.68
CA SER A 42 -10.34 8.76 13.88
C SER A 42 -9.35 7.68 13.50
N LEU A 43 -8.22 7.63 14.21
CA LEU A 43 -7.17 6.65 14.01
C LEU A 43 -7.26 5.56 15.09
N PRO A 44 -7.01 4.27 14.75
CA PRO A 44 -6.95 3.16 15.70
C PRO A 44 -5.58 3.02 16.39
N TYR A 45 -4.69 4.00 16.19
CA TYR A 45 -3.34 4.12 16.74
C TYR A 45 -3.06 5.59 17.09
N ILE A 46 -1.99 5.84 17.86
CA ILE A 46 -1.53 7.18 18.20
C ILE A 46 -0.43 7.57 17.21
N PRO A 47 -0.67 8.50 16.27
CA PRO A 47 0.35 8.91 15.32
C PRO A 47 1.48 9.66 16.02
N THR A 48 2.73 9.36 15.64
CA THR A 48 3.91 10.16 15.99
C THR A 48 4.03 11.39 15.08
N VAL A 49 3.56 11.27 13.84
CA VAL A 49 3.41 12.35 12.87
C VAL A 49 2.01 12.29 12.30
N ASP A 50 1.27 13.40 12.34
CA ASP A 50 -0.10 13.50 11.83
C ASP A 50 -0.28 14.77 10.98
N VAL A 51 -0.59 14.60 9.69
CA VAL A 51 -0.82 15.75 8.79
C VAL A 51 -2.04 16.59 9.16
N ARG A 52 -2.98 16.01 9.93
CA ARG A 52 -4.21 16.68 10.37
C ARG A 52 -3.96 17.80 11.37
N GLU A 53 -2.77 17.87 11.97
CA GLU A 53 -2.35 18.99 12.81
C GLU A 53 -2.17 20.30 12.01
N HIS A 54 -1.95 20.19 10.70
CA HIS A 54 -1.77 21.34 9.82
C HIS A 54 -3.03 21.66 9.02
N ILE A 55 -3.70 20.63 8.48
CA ILE A 55 -4.91 20.82 7.68
C ILE A 55 -5.77 19.56 7.66
N THR A 56 -7.09 19.74 7.67
CA THR A 56 -8.05 18.65 7.41
C THR A 56 -8.93 18.93 6.20
N VAL A 57 -9.39 17.87 5.54
CA VAL A 57 -10.37 17.98 4.45
C VAL A 57 -11.65 18.64 4.96
N GLU A 58 -12.11 18.30 6.17
CA GLU A 58 -13.29 18.89 6.79
C GLU A 58 -13.18 20.40 6.99
N GLU A 59 -12.01 20.93 7.36
CA GLU A 59 -11.80 22.37 7.50
C GLU A 59 -11.88 23.10 6.16
N LEU A 60 -11.31 22.54 5.10
CA LEU A 60 -11.40 23.10 3.76
C LEU A 60 -12.82 23.05 3.20
N MET A 61 -13.56 21.97 3.48
CA MET A 61 -14.97 21.88 3.12
C MET A 61 -15.82 22.95 3.81
N LYS A 62 -15.53 23.29 5.07
CA LYS A 62 -16.19 24.41 5.78
C LYS A 62 -15.87 25.78 5.17
N LYS A 63 -14.74 25.90 4.46
CA LYS A 63 -14.36 27.10 3.69
C LYS A 63 -15.01 27.17 2.30
N GLY A 64 -15.86 26.21 1.93
CA GLY A 64 -16.63 26.20 0.69
C GLY A 64 -16.06 25.31 -0.42
N TYR A 65 -14.99 24.57 -0.17
CA TYR A 65 -14.48 23.58 -1.13
C TYR A 65 -15.42 22.36 -1.21
N GLY A 66 -15.59 21.81 -2.41
CA GLY A 66 -16.18 20.48 -2.57
C GLY A 66 -15.23 19.38 -2.04
N PRO A 67 -15.71 18.15 -1.76
CA PRO A 67 -14.89 17.10 -1.12
C PRO A 67 -13.58 16.79 -1.86
N ASN A 68 -13.65 16.56 -3.19
CA ASN A 68 -12.45 16.27 -3.97
C ASN A 68 -11.51 17.49 -4.09
N GLY A 69 -12.08 18.70 -4.19
CA GLY A 69 -11.29 19.93 -4.21
C GLY A 69 -10.57 20.17 -2.87
N ALA A 70 -11.23 19.87 -1.76
CA ALA A 70 -10.66 19.92 -0.42
C ALA A 70 -9.54 18.88 -0.22
N ILE A 71 -9.67 17.69 -0.81
CA ILE A 71 -8.57 16.70 -0.81
C ILE A 71 -7.36 17.28 -1.53
N VAL A 72 -7.49 17.70 -2.79
CA VAL A 72 -6.36 18.24 -3.58
C VAL A 72 -5.71 19.44 -2.87
N GLU A 73 -6.52 20.42 -2.48
CA GLU A 73 -6.04 21.63 -1.77
C GLU A 73 -5.33 21.28 -0.45
N SER A 74 -5.76 20.23 0.26
CA SER A 74 -5.07 19.83 1.50
C SER A 74 -3.63 19.38 1.24
N TYR A 75 -3.35 18.69 0.14
CA TYR A 75 -1.97 18.29 -0.19
C TYR A 75 -1.17 19.41 -0.84
N ASP A 76 -1.82 20.30 -1.61
CA ASP A 76 -1.19 21.55 -2.07
C ASP A 76 -0.71 22.38 -0.87
N PHE A 77 -1.52 22.48 0.18
CA PHE A 77 -1.13 23.15 1.42
C PHE A 77 0.02 22.42 2.14
N LEU A 78 -0.03 21.09 2.23
CA LEU A 78 1.01 20.28 2.88
C LEU A 78 2.37 20.32 2.16
N MET A 79 2.41 20.71 0.87
CA MET A 79 3.68 20.91 0.16
C MET A 79 4.59 21.92 0.86
N ASN A 80 4.02 22.93 1.56
CA ASN A 80 4.81 23.90 2.32
C ASN A 80 5.56 23.29 3.52
N TYR A 81 5.18 22.08 3.93
CA TYR A 81 5.73 21.35 5.08
C TYR A 81 6.41 20.03 4.67
N LEU A 82 6.56 19.77 3.37
CA LEU A 82 7.08 18.49 2.87
C LEU A 82 8.47 18.18 3.43
N GLU A 83 9.37 19.16 3.46
CA GLU A 83 10.72 19.01 4.01
C GLU A 83 10.67 18.63 5.50
N ASP A 84 9.85 19.33 6.30
CA ASP A 84 9.64 19.02 7.72
C ASP A 84 9.14 17.59 7.93
N TYR A 85 8.22 17.12 7.09
CA TYR A 85 7.72 15.74 7.18
C TYR A 85 8.76 14.71 6.80
N ILE A 86 9.53 14.95 5.74
CA ILE A 86 10.66 14.09 5.36
C ILE A 86 11.64 13.99 6.52
N GLU A 87 12.09 15.11 7.08
CA GLU A 87 13.03 15.14 8.20
C GLU A 87 12.50 14.40 9.42
N LYS A 88 11.24 14.63 9.81
CA LYS A 88 10.61 13.93 10.93
C LYS A 88 10.58 12.41 10.69
N ILE A 89 10.20 11.95 9.51
CA ILE A 89 10.15 10.52 9.20
C ILE A 89 11.57 9.91 9.21
N LEU A 90 12.57 10.62 8.70
CA LEU A 90 13.97 10.18 8.74
C LEU A 90 14.52 10.11 10.17
N MET A 91 14.09 10.99 11.07
CA MET A 91 14.43 10.88 12.49
C MET A 91 13.76 9.66 13.12
N LEU A 92 12.48 9.43 12.83
CA LEU A 92 11.76 8.25 13.33
C LEU A 92 12.37 6.95 12.84
N GLU A 93 12.84 6.90 11.59
CA GLU A 93 13.50 5.72 11.03
C GLU A 93 14.76 5.33 11.81
N LYS A 94 15.53 6.31 12.29
CA LYS A 94 16.73 6.08 13.10
C LYS A 94 16.43 5.66 14.53
N GLU A 95 15.27 6.05 15.04
CA GLU A 95 14.91 5.86 16.45
C GLU A 95 14.04 4.63 16.69
N ASN A 96 13.47 4.01 15.66
CA ASN A 96 12.46 2.94 15.78
C ASN A 96 12.80 1.76 14.87
N ASP A 97 12.41 0.55 15.31
CA ASP A 97 12.57 -0.65 14.48
C ASP A 97 11.67 -0.59 13.24
N TYR A 98 10.45 -0.08 13.42
CA TYR A 98 9.46 0.11 12.36
C TYR A 98 8.90 1.54 12.35
N VAL A 99 8.78 2.10 11.15
CA VAL A 99 7.97 3.29 10.86
C VAL A 99 6.85 2.87 9.92
N LEU A 100 5.62 2.88 10.41
CA LEU A 100 4.44 2.51 9.64
C LEU A 100 3.76 3.76 9.09
N VAL A 101 3.68 3.87 7.77
CA VAL A 101 3.11 5.03 7.08
C VAL A 101 1.73 4.68 6.53
N ASP A 102 0.69 5.30 7.10
CA ASP A 102 -0.67 5.28 6.56
C ASP A 102 -0.84 6.38 5.52
N THR A 103 -1.11 6.00 4.28
CA THR A 103 -1.20 6.92 3.15
C THR A 103 -2.63 7.45 2.96
N PRO A 104 -2.82 8.53 2.18
CA PRO A 104 -4.12 9.13 1.91
C PRO A 104 -5.23 8.12 1.55
N GLY A 105 -6.45 8.38 2.01
CA GLY A 105 -7.61 7.51 1.77
C GLY A 105 -7.82 7.20 0.27
N GLN A 106 -7.69 8.22 -0.59
CA GLN A 106 -7.63 8.07 -2.04
C GLN A 106 -6.19 7.83 -2.48
N MET A 107 -5.94 6.68 -3.12
CA MET A 107 -4.57 6.33 -3.51
C MET A 107 -4.04 7.24 -4.63
N GLU A 108 -4.94 7.78 -5.45
CA GLU A 108 -4.60 8.71 -6.51
C GLU A 108 -3.93 9.96 -5.94
N THR A 109 -4.35 10.39 -4.76
CA THR A 109 -3.72 11.51 -4.07
C THR A 109 -2.27 11.23 -3.72
N PHE A 110 -1.92 9.99 -3.37
CA PHE A 110 -0.53 9.65 -3.07
C PHE A 110 0.31 9.42 -4.34
N LEU A 111 -0.28 8.80 -5.38
CA LEU A 111 0.45 8.45 -6.60
C LEU A 111 0.60 9.61 -7.59
N PHE A 112 -0.39 10.50 -7.69
CA PHE A 112 -0.39 11.57 -8.70
C PHE A 112 0.02 12.93 -8.14
N HIS A 113 -0.14 13.17 -6.84
CA HIS A 113 0.28 14.42 -6.23
C HIS A 113 1.78 14.41 -5.92
N ASP A 114 2.43 15.56 -6.12
CA ASP A 114 3.87 15.74 -5.86
C ASP A 114 4.27 15.36 -4.44
N PHE A 115 3.40 15.63 -3.46
CA PHE A 115 3.63 15.31 -2.05
C PHE A 115 4.02 13.84 -1.84
N GLY A 116 3.23 12.89 -2.37
CA GLY A 116 3.49 11.46 -2.16
C GLY A 116 4.74 10.97 -2.90
N VAL A 117 4.95 11.43 -4.14
CA VAL A 117 6.10 11.03 -4.96
C VAL A 117 7.40 11.56 -4.35
N LYS A 118 7.47 12.87 -4.07
CA LYS A 118 8.68 13.48 -3.50
C LYS A 118 8.97 12.96 -2.10
N LEU A 119 7.95 12.66 -1.30
CA LEU A 119 8.14 12.00 -0.01
C LEU A 119 8.86 10.66 -0.22
N MET A 120 8.33 9.78 -1.06
CA MET A 120 8.90 8.45 -1.32
C MET A 120 10.31 8.50 -1.91
N GLU A 121 10.60 9.44 -2.80
CA GLU A 121 11.95 9.66 -3.37
C GLU A 121 13.02 9.98 -2.31
N ASN A 122 12.62 10.52 -1.16
CA ASN A 122 13.53 10.93 -0.08
C ASN A 122 13.56 9.95 1.10
N LEU A 123 12.77 8.87 1.08
CA LEU A 123 12.79 7.85 2.14
C LEU A 123 13.80 6.73 1.82
N PRO A 124 14.56 6.24 2.81
CA PRO A 124 15.53 5.18 2.61
C PRO A 124 14.83 3.82 2.49
N ASN A 125 14.89 3.23 1.30
CA ASN A 125 14.45 1.86 1.02
C ASN A 125 13.05 1.48 1.56
N PRO A 126 12.00 2.30 1.38
CA PRO A 126 10.68 2.00 1.90
C PRO A 126 10.07 0.76 1.23
N LEU A 127 9.43 -0.10 2.02
CA LEU A 127 8.64 -1.22 1.51
C LEU A 127 7.18 -0.77 1.33
N VAL A 128 6.67 -0.82 0.10
CA VAL A 128 5.28 -0.46 -0.20
C VAL A 128 4.43 -1.72 -0.17
N VAL A 129 3.41 -1.74 0.69
CA VAL A 129 2.40 -2.80 0.74
C VAL A 129 1.14 -2.30 0.04
N TYR A 130 0.91 -2.77 -1.19
CA TYR A 130 -0.25 -2.42 -2.00
C TYR A 130 -1.45 -3.31 -1.63
N LEU A 131 -2.36 -2.76 -0.84
CA LEU A 131 -3.59 -3.39 -0.40
C LEU A 131 -4.70 -3.29 -1.44
N PHE A 132 -5.28 -4.44 -1.78
CA PHE A 132 -6.51 -4.55 -2.55
C PHE A 132 -7.55 -5.41 -1.84
N ASP A 133 -8.82 -5.15 -2.16
CA ASP A 133 -9.98 -5.82 -1.56
C ASP A 133 -10.43 -7.00 -2.43
N PRO A 134 -10.77 -8.18 -1.86
CA PRO A 134 -11.18 -9.35 -2.63
C PRO A 134 -12.39 -9.12 -3.54
N THR A 135 -13.24 -8.13 -3.23
CA THR A 135 -14.44 -7.81 -4.01
C THR A 135 -14.16 -7.35 -5.44
N ILE A 136 -12.93 -6.94 -5.76
CA ILE A 136 -12.51 -6.59 -7.12
C ILE A 136 -12.12 -7.81 -7.95
N LEU A 137 -11.79 -8.95 -7.32
CA LEU A 137 -11.32 -10.16 -7.99
C LEU A 137 -12.51 -11.04 -8.41
N ARG A 138 -13.20 -10.67 -9.50
CA ARG A 138 -14.41 -11.36 -9.96
C ARG A 138 -14.18 -12.25 -11.17
N ARG A 139 -13.19 -11.91 -12.00
CA ARG A 139 -12.88 -12.55 -13.28
C ARG A 139 -11.38 -12.76 -13.41
N PRO A 140 -10.93 -13.71 -14.24
CA PRO A 140 -9.50 -13.96 -14.45
C PRO A 140 -8.69 -12.70 -14.78
N HIS A 141 -9.20 -11.76 -15.59
CA HIS A 141 -8.43 -10.55 -15.92
C HIS A 141 -8.22 -9.59 -14.74
N ASP A 142 -9.04 -9.66 -13.69
CA ASP A 142 -8.88 -8.80 -12.50
C ASP A 142 -7.59 -9.16 -11.73
N TYR A 143 -7.22 -10.44 -11.73
CA TYR A 143 -5.95 -10.90 -11.16
C TYR A 143 -4.73 -10.37 -11.93
N CYS A 144 -4.86 -10.28 -13.26
CA CYS A 144 -3.84 -9.65 -14.09
C CYS A 144 -3.72 -8.17 -13.78
N PHE A 145 -4.86 -7.49 -13.66
CA PHE A 145 -4.95 -6.07 -13.36
C PHE A 145 -4.24 -5.72 -12.05
N VAL A 146 -4.53 -6.41 -10.93
CA VAL A 146 -3.91 -6.09 -9.64
C VAL A 146 -2.40 -6.27 -9.63
N ARG A 147 -1.88 -7.29 -10.35
CA ARG A 147 -0.43 -7.53 -10.44
C ARG A 147 0.27 -6.46 -11.28
N LEU A 148 -0.31 -6.11 -12.43
CA LEU A 148 0.21 -5.01 -13.25
C LEU A 148 0.18 -3.69 -12.49
N PHE A 149 -0.87 -3.47 -11.71
CA PHE A 149 -1.03 -2.24 -10.95
C PHE A 149 0.00 -2.14 -9.81
N ALA A 150 0.36 -3.24 -9.17
CA ALA A 150 1.48 -3.27 -8.22
C ALA A 150 2.80 -2.84 -8.89
N LEU A 151 3.08 -3.30 -10.12
CA LEU A 151 4.25 -2.86 -10.88
C LEU A 151 4.20 -1.37 -11.26
N LEU A 152 3.00 -0.85 -11.57
CA LEU A 152 2.83 0.58 -11.85
C LEU A 152 3.09 1.44 -10.60
N ILE A 153 2.70 0.96 -9.42
CA ILE A 153 3.00 1.63 -8.15
C ILE A 153 4.50 1.61 -7.89
N ASP A 154 5.16 0.46 -8.09
CA ASP A 154 6.62 0.34 -7.96
C ASP A 154 7.33 1.35 -8.88
N LEU A 155 6.97 1.35 -10.17
CA LEU A 155 7.49 2.28 -11.15
C LEU A 155 7.24 3.75 -10.78
N ARG A 156 6.08 4.05 -10.20
CA ARG A 156 5.69 5.43 -9.86
C ARG A 156 6.38 5.95 -8.60
N LEU A 157 6.54 5.09 -7.59
CA LEU A 157 7.09 5.47 -6.29
C LEU A 157 8.60 5.19 -6.18
N GLY A 158 9.19 4.45 -7.13
CA GLY A 158 10.59 4.05 -7.09
C GLY A 158 10.91 3.13 -5.91
N ALA A 159 9.93 2.35 -5.44
CA ALA A 159 10.01 1.58 -4.21
C ALA A 159 9.41 0.19 -4.39
N THR A 160 10.09 -0.82 -3.84
CA THR A 160 9.67 -2.22 -3.90
C THR A 160 8.23 -2.36 -3.42
N THR A 161 7.35 -2.77 -4.34
CA THR A 161 5.91 -2.86 -4.06
C THR A 161 5.44 -4.30 -4.01
N VAL A 162 4.85 -4.67 -2.86
CA VAL A 162 4.29 -5.99 -2.62
C VAL A 162 2.77 -5.92 -2.71
N PRO A 163 2.14 -6.66 -3.64
CA PRO A 163 0.69 -6.80 -3.67
C PRO A 163 0.23 -7.61 -2.46
N ALA A 164 -0.80 -7.10 -1.77
CA ALA A 164 -1.36 -7.71 -0.58
C ALA A 164 -2.90 -7.71 -0.64
N LEU A 165 -3.49 -8.89 -0.58
CA LEU A 165 -4.93 -9.07 -0.48
C LEU A 165 -5.35 -8.94 0.99
N ASN A 166 -6.08 -7.88 1.34
CA ASN A 166 -6.61 -7.72 2.70
C ASN A 166 -8.01 -8.35 2.83
N LYS A 167 -8.53 -8.45 4.06
CA LYS A 167 -9.88 -8.96 4.37
C LYS A 167 -10.11 -10.41 3.92
N ILE A 168 -9.06 -11.24 3.95
CA ILE A 168 -9.18 -12.66 3.61
C ILE A 168 -10.13 -13.42 4.54
N ASP A 169 -10.46 -12.86 5.72
CA ASP A 169 -11.48 -13.40 6.62
C ASP A 169 -12.90 -13.37 6.04
N LEU A 170 -13.14 -12.62 4.96
CA LEU A 170 -14.42 -12.57 4.25
C LEU A 170 -14.48 -13.53 3.05
N LEU A 171 -13.35 -14.12 2.65
CA LEU A 171 -13.29 -15.03 1.51
C LEU A 171 -13.82 -16.41 1.87
N LYS A 172 -14.60 -17.00 0.94
CA LYS A 172 -15.07 -18.38 1.06
C LYS A 172 -14.02 -19.39 0.61
N ASP A 173 -13.30 -19.07 -0.46
CA ASP A 173 -12.27 -19.93 -1.05
C ASP A 173 -10.99 -19.12 -1.28
N LEU A 174 -10.09 -19.18 -0.30
CA LEU A 174 -8.78 -18.52 -0.38
C LEU A 174 -7.83 -19.26 -1.33
N GLU A 175 -7.98 -20.57 -1.47
CA GLU A 175 -7.05 -21.40 -2.26
C GLU A 175 -7.24 -21.19 -3.76
N GLU A 176 -8.49 -21.03 -4.22
CA GLU A 176 -8.75 -20.62 -5.60
C GLU A 176 -8.14 -19.24 -5.89
N THR A 177 -8.32 -18.26 -5.00
CA THR A 177 -7.75 -16.91 -5.14
C THR A 177 -6.22 -16.94 -5.18
N LYS A 178 -5.58 -17.71 -4.30
CA LYS A 178 -4.12 -17.93 -4.31
C LYS A 178 -3.64 -18.49 -5.64
N ARG A 179 -4.33 -19.50 -6.16
CA ARG A 179 -3.98 -20.14 -7.42
C ARG A 179 -3.98 -19.15 -8.59
N TYR A 180 -4.94 -18.24 -8.67
CA TYR A 180 -4.93 -17.20 -9.71
C TYR A 180 -3.83 -16.15 -9.53
N LEU A 181 -3.44 -15.83 -8.29
CA LEU A 181 -2.46 -14.78 -7.99
C LEU A 181 -1.02 -15.27 -8.14
N GLU A 182 -0.73 -16.50 -7.70
CA GLU A 182 0.61 -17.08 -7.65
C GLU A 182 0.96 -17.87 -8.92
N ASP A 183 0.03 -18.68 -9.44
CA ASP A 183 0.26 -19.52 -10.61
C ASP A 183 -0.09 -18.77 -11.91
N VAL A 184 0.94 -18.14 -12.49
CA VAL A 184 0.84 -17.40 -13.76
C VAL A 184 0.41 -18.32 -14.90
N GLU A 185 0.84 -19.58 -14.91
CA GLU A 185 0.47 -20.54 -15.96
C GLU A 185 -1.02 -20.88 -15.87
N TYR A 186 -1.53 -21.10 -14.66
CA TYR A 186 -2.96 -21.31 -14.44
C TYR A 186 -3.78 -20.08 -14.86
N LEU A 187 -3.36 -18.88 -14.45
CA LEU A 187 -4.04 -17.63 -14.83
C LEU A 187 -4.05 -17.43 -16.36
N THR A 188 -2.88 -17.56 -17.00
CA THR A 188 -2.77 -17.37 -18.47
C THR A 188 -3.53 -18.45 -19.24
N GLY A 189 -3.55 -19.69 -18.75
CA GLY A 189 -4.37 -20.77 -19.30
C GLY A 189 -5.86 -20.45 -19.28
N ARG A 190 -6.36 -19.85 -18.19
CA ARG A 190 -7.74 -19.39 -18.07
C ARG A 190 -8.03 -18.19 -18.97
N LEU A 191 -7.13 -17.22 -19.05
CA LEU A 191 -7.26 -16.04 -19.91
C LEU A 191 -7.28 -16.40 -21.40
N LYS A 192 -6.56 -17.44 -21.80
CA LYS A 192 -6.53 -17.93 -23.19
C LYS A 192 -7.88 -18.47 -23.66
N LEU A 193 -8.73 -18.94 -22.75
CA LEU A 193 -10.08 -19.44 -23.07
C LEU A 193 -11.08 -18.31 -23.30
N ASP A 194 -10.77 -17.09 -22.87
CA ASP A 194 -11.61 -15.92 -23.09
C ASP A 194 -11.37 -15.37 -24.50
N THR A 195 -12.35 -15.56 -25.39
CA THR A 195 -12.28 -15.12 -26.80
C THR A 195 -12.56 -13.63 -26.98
N SER A 196 -12.86 -12.89 -25.90
CA SER A 196 -13.05 -11.45 -25.97
C SER A 196 -11.73 -10.71 -26.23
N MET A 197 -11.83 -9.48 -26.74
CA MET A 197 -10.67 -8.61 -26.89
C MET A 197 -9.99 -8.32 -25.54
N GLN A 198 -10.78 -8.20 -24.48
CA GLN A 198 -10.29 -8.00 -23.11
C GLN A 198 -9.52 -9.22 -22.62
N GLY A 199 -10.02 -10.43 -22.88
CA GLY A 199 -9.34 -11.70 -22.58
C GLY A 199 -7.99 -11.81 -23.28
N LEU A 200 -7.94 -11.50 -24.58
CA LEU A 200 -6.70 -11.49 -25.36
C LEU A 200 -5.68 -10.46 -24.83
N LEU A 201 -6.14 -9.25 -24.48
CA LEU A 201 -5.28 -8.21 -23.90
C LEU A 201 -4.68 -8.68 -22.57
N ALA A 202 -5.53 -9.14 -21.64
CA ALA A 202 -5.09 -9.63 -20.34
C ALA A 202 -4.14 -10.82 -20.48
N TYR A 203 -4.42 -11.77 -21.38
CA TYR A 203 -3.52 -12.89 -21.67
C TYR A 203 -2.14 -12.40 -22.12
N LYS A 204 -2.07 -11.45 -23.05
CA LYS A 204 -0.79 -10.91 -23.54
C LYS A 204 -0.02 -10.19 -22.44
N LEU A 205 -0.69 -9.36 -21.64
CA LEU A 205 -0.05 -8.63 -20.54
C LEU A 205 0.46 -9.59 -19.45
N CYS A 206 -0.36 -10.55 -19.02
CA CYS A 206 0.03 -11.50 -17.98
C CYS A 206 1.12 -12.47 -18.44
N LYS A 207 1.14 -12.83 -19.73
CA LYS A 207 2.23 -13.65 -20.29
C LYS A 207 3.56 -12.90 -20.29
N PHE A 208 3.53 -11.59 -20.49
CA PHE A 208 4.72 -10.74 -20.48
C PHE A 208 5.21 -10.39 -19.06
N LEU A 209 4.34 -10.50 -18.05
CA LEU A 209 4.64 -10.13 -16.67
C LEU A 209 5.93 -10.77 -16.10
N PRO A 210 6.22 -12.08 -16.30
CA PRO A 210 7.44 -12.70 -15.79
C PRO A 210 8.72 -12.22 -16.48
N GLU A 211 8.62 -11.59 -17.66
CA GLU A 211 9.77 -11.04 -18.39
C GLU A 211 10.21 -9.67 -17.83
N ILE A 212 9.28 -8.93 -17.21
CA ILE A 212 9.52 -7.56 -16.71
C ILE A 212 9.65 -7.46 -15.20
N SER A 213 9.19 -8.47 -14.46
CA SER A 213 9.29 -8.51 -13.01
C SER A 213 9.55 -9.93 -12.55
N PRO A 214 10.50 -10.13 -11.61
CA PRO A 214 10.55 -11.35 -10.83
C PRO A 214 9.19 -11.64 -10.19
N PRO A 215 8.86 -12.92 -9.92
CA PRO A 215 7.66 -13.26 -9.19
C PRO A 215 7.66 -12.61 -7.81
N VAL A 216 6.89 -11.52 -7.64
CA VAL A 216 6.67 -10.91 -6.33
C VAL A 216 5.67 -11.76 -5.56
N ARG A 217 6.05 -12.15 -4.34
CA ARG A 217 5.18 -12.89 -3.42
C ARG A 217 3.95 -12.04 -3.08
N VAL A 218 2.76 -12.61 -3.23
CA VAL A 218 1.52 -11.93 -2.82
C VAL A 218 1.26 -12.22 -1.35
N LEU A 219 0.93 -11.19 -0.57
CA LEU A 219 0.54 -11.34 0.83
C LEU A 219 -0.97 -11.53 0.97
N TYR A 220 -1.37 -12.32 1.96
CA TYR A 220 -2.78 -12.61 2.26
C TYR A 220 -3.06 -12.21 3.70
N LEU A 221 -3.66 -11.03 3.87
CA LEU A 221 -3.77 -10.35 5.14
C LEU A 221 -5.22 -10.31 5.63
N SER A 222 -5.39 -10.40 6.94
CA SER A 222 -6.62 -9.95 7.60
C SER A 222 -6.24 -9.04 8.75
N ALA A 223 -6.36 -7.72 8.55
CA ALA A 223 -6.13 -6.75 9.63
C ALA A 223 -7.00 -7.04 10.87
N LYS A 224 -8.21 -7.58 10.67
CA LYS A 224 -9.15 -7.90 11.76
C LYS A 224 -8.76 -9.17 12.55
N LYS A 225 -8.17 -10.17 11.89
CA LYS A 225 -7.84 -11.46 12.49
C LYS A 225 -6.33 -11.65 12.69
N ARG A 226 -5.52 -10.65 12.34
CA ARG A 226 -4.05 -10.67 12.34
C ARG A 226 -3.45 -11.84 11.56
N LYS A 227 -4.17 -12.32 10.53
CA LYS A 227 -3.64 -13.35 9.62
C LYS A 227 -2.69 -12.68 8.63
N GLY A 228 -1.58 -13.36 8.31
CA GLY A 228 -0.62 -12.85 7.33
C GLY A 228 0.44 -11.91 7.91
N PHE A 229 0.40 -11.62 9.21
CA PHE A 229 1.27 -10.62 9.85
C PHE A 229 2.70 -11.15 10.01
N ASP A 230 2.87 -12.42 10.38
CA ASP A 230 4.18 -13.06 10.43
C ASP A 230 4.85 -13.05 9.04
N GLU A 231 4.09 -13.32 7.97
CA GLU A 231 4.60 -13.25 6.60
C GLU A 231 4.96 -11.83 6.18
N LEU A 232 4.18 -10.82 6.58
CA LEU A 232 4.49 -9.41 6.31
C LEU A 232 5.74 -8.95 7.08
N GLU A 233 5.89 -9.33 8.35
CA GLU A 233 7.09 -9.04 9.14
C GLU A 233 8.33 -9.70 8.53
N THR A 234 8.22 -10.98 8.17
CA THR A 234 9.30 -11.74 7.52
C THR A 234 9.72 -11.06 6.21
N LEU A 235 8.77 -10.68 5.37
CA LEU A 235 9.06 -10.01 4.11
C LEU A 235 9.72 -8.65 4.32
N ALA A 236 9.26 -7.87 5.31
CA ALA A 236 9.89 -6.59 5.66
C ALA A 236 11.34 -6.78 6.11
N TYR A 237 11.63 -7.85 6.85
CA TYR A 237 12.99 -8.21 7.26
C TYR A 237 13.85 -8.66 6.08
N GLU A 238 13.33 -9.51 5.18
CA GLU A 238 14.03 -9.94 3.95
C GLU A 238 14.40 -8.74 3.06
N HIS A 239 13.45 -7.81 2.88
CA HIS A 239 13.67 -6.55 2.16
C HIS A 239 14.77 -5.71 2.82
N TYR A 240 14.72 -5.57 4.14
CA TYR A 240 15.74 -4.84 4.90
C TYR A 240 17.14 -5.45 4.74
N CYS A 241 17.29 -6.77 4.86
CA CYS A 241 18.57 -7.44 4.65
C CYS A 241 19.10 -7.23 3.22
N THR A 242 18.23 -7.37 2.22
CA THR A 242 18.62 -7.20 0.81
C THR A 242 19.08 -5.78 0.51
N CYS A 243 18.43 -4.77 1.11
CA CYS A 243 18.83 -3.37 0.95
C CYS A 243 20.06 -3.01 1.79
N GLY A 244 20.25 -3.61 2.96
CA GLY A 244 21.39 -3.37 3.85
C GLY A 244 22.71 -3.94 3.32
N ASP A 245 22.67 -5.04 2.56
CA ASP A 245 23.86 -5.62 1.91
C ASP A 245 24.37 -4.78 0.72
N LEU A 246 23.58 -3.83 0.21
CA LEU A 246 23.89 -2.99 -0.95
C LEU A 246 24.46 -1.60 -0.56
N THR A 247 24.52 -1.26 0.73
CA THR A 247 25.04 0.01 1.27
C THR A 247 26.32 -0.18 2.07
#